data_AF-A0A841VB62-F1
#
_entry.id   AF-A0A841VB62-F1
#
_cell.length_a   1.000
_cell.length_b   1.000
_cell.length_c   1.000
_cell.angle_alpha   90.00
_cell.angle_beta   90.00
_cell.angle_gamma   90.00
#
_symmetry.space_group_name_H-M   'P 1'
#
loop_
_entity.id
_entity.type
_entity.pdbx_description
1 polymer ?
#
loop_
_entity_poly.entity_id
_entity_poly.type
_entity_poly.pdbx_seq_one_letter_code
_entity_poly.pdbx_strand_id
1 'polypeptide(L)'
;MDNWQAILSVITFISVIILVMTEWVHLTIAALLGALLLVFTNVMTLQEAVGYIGKSHGTLGLFFGVMVLVRAFEPTKIFDYLATQIVLLAKGQGKRLLLGIVAIVTPICAVLPNATTVMLLAPLIPPMAKEVGINFVPLLILMVFVANSAGLLTLVGDPATFIVGDAVNISFTDYLWELSLGGVIAVAIVIATLPFLFRKIWNTQLDNLEELPHPQINHPRALSFGAVIVFFVLLFFVVGETLPVPVSPAAAALLGAALALLLSHHSKIDSVNNILRDVDWSTLIFFMSIFVLIGG
;
A
#
# COMPACT_ATOMS: atom_id res chain seq x y z
N MET A 1 -22.25 19.94 -30.47
CA MET A 1 -22.21 20.35 -29.05
C MET A 1 -21.18 19.51 -28.30
N ASP A 2 -20.94 18.29 -28.75
CA ASP A 2 -19.98 17.31 -28.19
C ASP A 2 -18.51 17.78 -28.10
N ASN A 3 -18.04 18.59 -29.05
CA ASN A 3 -16.64 19.06 -29.03
C ASN A 3 -16.31 19.96 -27.83
N TRP A 4 -17.25 20.78 -27.35
CA TRP A 4 -16.97 21.68 -26.22
C TRP A 4 -16.82 20.92 -24.91
N GLN A 5 -17.72 19.95 -24.66
CA GLN A 5 -17.67 19.11 -23.47
C GLN A 5 -16.37 18.27 -23.47
N ALA A 6 -16.02 17.65 -24.59
CA ALA A 6 -14.78 16.89 -24.71
C ALA A 6 -13.52 17.75 -24.48
N ILE A 7 -13.47 18.96 -25.05
CA ILE A 7 -12.34 19.89 -24.83
C ILE A 7 -12.26 20.28 -23.35
N LEU A 8 -13.40 20.55 -22.71
CA LEU A 8 -13.46 20.93 -21.30
C LEU A 8 -13.04 19.76 -20.39
N SER A 9 -13.45 18.52 -20.68
CA SER A 9 -12.95 17.31 -19.99
C SER A 9 -11.44 17.21 -20.08
N VAL A 10 -10.88 17.29 -21.28
CA VAL A 10 -9.44 17.17 -21.52
C VAL A 10 -8.66 18.27 -20.80
N ILE A 11 -9.11 19.52 -20.88
CA ILE A 11 -8.47 20.65 -20.19
C ILE A 11 -8.51 20.44 -18.67
N THR A 12 -9.66 20.01 -18.14
CA THR A 12 -9.82 19.76 -16.70
C THR A 12 -8.90 18.64 -16.25
N PHE A 13 -8.86 17.53 -16.98
CA PHE A 13 -8.01 16.39 -16.69
C PHE A 13 -6.52 16.76 -16.71
N ILE A 14 -6.05 17.46 -17.75
CA ILE A 14 -4.66 17.94 -17.84
C ILE A 14 -4.35 18.90 -16.70
N SER A 15 -5.27 19.80 -16.36
CA SER A 15 -5.08 20.75 -15.26
C SER A 15 -4.94 20.04 -13.91
N VAL A 16 -5.76 19.01 -13.66
CA VAL A 16 -5.65 18.17 -12.46
C VAL A 16 -4.30 17.46 -12.42
N ILE A 17 -3.86 16.87 -13.53
CA ILE A 17 -2.54 16.22 -13.62
C ILE A 17 -1.42 17.21 -13.29
N ILE A 18 -1.45 18.41 -13.88
CA ILE A 18 -0.44 19.45 -13.60
C ILE A 18 -0.45 19.83 -12.12
N LEU A 19 -1.62 20.06 -11.53
CA LEU A 19 -1.74 20.41 -10.11
C LEU A 19 -1.22 19.31 -9.17
N VAL A 20 -1.47 18.05 -9.51
CA VAL A 20 -0.96 16.90 -8.75
C VAL A 20 0.55 16.80 -8.89
N MET A 21 1.09 16.97 -10.11
CA MET A 21 2.54 16.88 -10.38
C MET A 21 3.34 18.02 -9.77
N THR A 22 2.78 19.24 -9.71
CA THR A 22 3.46 20.38 -9.09
C THR A 22 3.33 20.41 -7.58
N GLU A 23 2.50 19.52 -7.00
CA GLU A 23 2.15 19.46 -5.57
C GLU A 23 1.70 20.82 -4.99
N TRP A 24 1.23 21.75 -5.84
CA TRP A 24 0.75 23.07 -5.38
C TRP A 24 -0.50 22.97 -4.52
N VAL A 25 -1.29 21.92 -4.75
CA VAL A 25 -2.52 21.63 -4.05
C VAL A 25 -2.51 20.15 -3.70
N HIS A 26 -3.08 19.79 -2.54
CA HIS A 26 -3.22 18.39 -2.13
C HIS A 26 -3.97 17.59 -3.21
N LEU A 27 -3.44 16.42 -3.57
CA LEU A 27 -3.95 15.59 -4.67
C LEU A 27 -5.47 15.34 -4.60
N THR A 28 -5.98 15.10 -3.39
CA THR A 28 -7.42 14.89 -3.14
C THR A 28 -8.25 16.13 -3.50
N ILE A 29 -7.76 17.33 -3.16
CA ILE A 29 -8.45 18.58 -3.46
C ILE A 29 -8.44 18.83 -4.97
N ALA A 30 -7.29 18.63 -5.63
CA ALA A 30 -7.16 18.80 -7.07
C ALA A 30 -8.13 17.87 -7.83
N ALA A 31 -8.13 16.58 -7.49
CA ALA A 31 -9.01 15.60 -8.14
C ALA A 31 -10.50 15.87 -7.85
N LEU A 32 -10.87 16.18 -6.60
CA LEU A 32 -12.25 16.43 -6.23
C LEU A 32 -12.81 17.69 -6.91
N LEU A 33 -12.03 18.78 -6.94
CA LEU A 33 -12.42 20.00 -7.65
C LEU A 33 -12.56 19.75 -9.15
N GLY A 34 -11.65 18.98 -9.76
CA GLY A 34 -11.76 18.60 -11.17
C GLY A 34 -13.02 17.81 -11.46
N ALA A 35 -13.32 16.78 -10.66
CA ALA A 35 -14.53 15.98 -10.80
C ALA A 35 -15.80 16.82 -10.66
N LEU A 36 -15.86 17.70 -9.64
CA LEU A 36 -16.99 18.60 -9.44
C LEU A 36 -17.12 19.62 -10.57
N LEU A 37 -16.01 20.09 -11.14
CA LEU A 37 -16.04 21.03 -12.27
C LEU A 37 -16.73 20.40 -13.48
N LEU A 38 -16.48 19.12 -13.79
CA LEU A 38 -17.20 18.41 -14.87
C LEU A 38 -18.70 18.32 -14.61
N VAL A 39 -19.11 18.15 -13.35
CA VAL A 39 -20.53 18.10 -12.96
C VAL A 39 -21.17 19.50 -13.07
N PHE A 40 -20.53 20.54 -12.53
CA PHE A 40 -21.09 21.90 -12.54
C PHE A 40 -21.10 22.54 -13.94
N THR A 41 -20.19 22.13 -14.82
CA THR A 41 -20.16 22.56 -16.23
C THR A 41 -21.10 21.76 -17.13
N ASN A 42 -21.87 20.82 -16.55
CA ASN A 42 -22.83 19.97 -17.25
C ASN A 42 -22.19 19.15 -18.38
N VAL A 43 -20.92 18.74 -18.19
CA VAL A 43 -20.27 17.71 -19.01
C VAL A 43 -20.86 16.34 -18.68
N MET A 44 -21.11 16.10 -17.40
CA MET A 44 -21.83 14.93 -16.90
C MET A 44 -22.77 15.33 -15.76
N THR A 45 -23.74 14.48 -15.48
CA THR A 45 -24.62 14.60 -14.32
C THR A 45 -23.97 14.04 -13.05
N LEU A 46 -24.46 14.46 -11.88
CA LEU A 46 -24.04 13.90 -10.60
C LEU A 46 -24.34 12.39 -10.53
N GLN A 47 -25.45 11.94 -11.13
CA GLN A 47 -25.82 10.53 -11.20
C GLN A 47 -24.81 9.71 -12.02
N GLU A 48 -24.34 10.24 -13.16
CA GLU A 48 -23.28 9.61 -13.96
C GLU A 48 -21.96 9.56 -13.20
N ALA A 49 -21.57 10.65 -12.53
CA ALA A 49 -20.39 10.68 -11.67
C ALA A 49 -20.44 9.60 -10.59
N VAL A 50 -21.55 9.49 -9.85
CA VAL A 50 -21.75 8.42 -8.86
C VAL A 50 -21.76 7.04 -9.53
N GLY A 51 -22.30 6.93 -10.75
CA GLY A 51 -22.24 5.72 -11.56
C GLY A 51 -20.81 5.28 -11.89
N TYR A 52 -19.91 6.20 -12.21
CA TYR A 52 -18.49 5.90 -12.43
C TYR A 52 -17.80 5.41 -11.16
N ILE A 53 -18.09 6.03 -10.01
CA ILE A 53 -17.62 5.56 -8.71
C ILE A 53 -18.12 4.13 -8.43
N GLY A 54 -19.41 3.88 -8.72
CA GLY A 54 -20.04 2.57 -8.55
C GLY A 54 -19.46 1.49 -9.46
N LYS A 55 -19.05 1.82 -10.69
CA LYS A 55 -18.36 0.86 -11.58
C LYS A 55 -17.05 0.38 -10.96
N SER A 56 -16.32 1.25 -10.27
CA SER A 56 -15.05 0.93 -9.61
C SER A 56 -15.19 0.42 -8.16
N HIS A 57 -16.36 -0.13 -7.80
CA HIS A 57 -16.65 -0.62 -6.44
C HIS A 57 -15.66 -1.71 -5.98
N GLY A 58 -15.18 -2.57 -6.88
CA GLY A 58 -14.19 -3.60 -6.57
C GLY A 58 -12.88 -2.99 -6.05
N THR A 59 -12.34 -2.02 -6.78
CA THR A 59 -11.12 -1.29 -6.39
C THR A 59 -11.27 -0.58 -5.06
N LEU A 60 -12.35 0.19 -4.89
CA LEU A 60 -12.58 0.96 -3.66
C LEU A 60 -12.80 0.05 -2.44
N GLY A 61 -13.57 -1.04 -2.60
CA GLY A 61 -13.84 -2.01 -1.55
C GLY A 61 -12.57 -2.75 -1.11
N LEU A 62 -11.72 -3.14 -2.07
CA LEU A 62 -10.43 -3.76 -1.78
C LEU A 62 -9.53 -2.81 -0.99
N PHE A 63 -9.31 -1.59 -1.46
CA PHE A 63 -8.41 -0.64 -0.77
C PHE A 63 -8.90 -0.29 0.61
N PHE A 64 -10.20 -0.01 0.76
CA PHE A 64 -10.78 0.23 2.07
C PHE A 64 -10.57 -0.97 3.00
N GLY A 65 -10.85 -2.19 2.52
CA GLY A 65 -10.66 -3.42 3.28
C GLY A 65 -9.21 -3.60 3.76
N VAL A 66 -8.24 -3.46 2.85
CA VAL A 66 -6.83 -3.61 3.20
C VAL A 66 -6.34 -2.48 4.12
N MET A 67 -6.74 -1.22 3.88
CA MET A 67 -6.37 -0.09 4.75
C MET A 67 -6.88 -0.29 6.18
N VAL A 68 -8.15 -0.69 6.35
CA VAL A 68 -8.74 -0.98 7.67
C VAL A 68 -8.03 -2.17 8.32
N LEU A 69 -7.78 -3.24 7.56
CA LEU A 69 -7.06 -4.42 8.04
C LEU A 69 -5.69 -4.06 8.60
N VAL A 70 -4.92 -3.23 7.88
CA VAL A 70 -3.60 -2.78 8.31
C VAL A 70 -3.66 -1.89 9.55
N ARG A 71 -4.55 -0.89 9.56
CA ARG A 71 -4.72 0.01 10.71
C ARG A 71 -5.20 -0.71 11.97
N ALA A 72 -5.97 -1.78 11.82
CA ALA A 72 -6.37 -2.61 12.97
C ALA A 72 -5.18 -3.30 13.65
N PHE A 73 -4.07 -3.55 12.95
CA PHE A 73 -2.87 -4.18 13.50
C PHE A 73 -1.78 -3.21 13.93
N GLU A 74 -1.82 -1.95 13.50
CA GLU A 74 -0.81 -0.94 13.86
C GLU A 74 -0.59 -0.81 15.39
N PRO A 75 -1.65 -0.77 16.23
CA PRO A 75 -1.48 -0.69 17.70
C PRO A 75 -0.76 -1.89 18.33
N THR A 76 -0.67 -3.02 17.61
CA THR A 76 0.06 -4.21 18.09
C THR A 76 1.59 -4.05 18.07
N LYS A 77 2.09 -2.95 17.47
CA LYS A 77 3.52 -2.67 17.26
C LYS A 77 4.24 -3.73 16.42
N ILE A 78 3.51 -4.37 15.51
CA ILE A 78 4.09 -5.32 14.55
C ILE A 78 5.15 -4.62 13.68
N PHE A 79 4.90 -3.39 13.24
CA PHE A 79 5.82 -2.66 12.37
C PHE A 79 7.09 -2.24 13.12
N ASP A 80 6.99 -1.78 14.37
CA ASP A 80 8.13 -1.56 15.26
C ASP A 80 8.97 -2.84 15.42
N TYR A 81 8.29 -3.97 15.67
CA TYR A 81 8.95 -5.27 15.78
C TYR A 81 9.71 -5.64 14.51
N LEU A 82 9.05 -5.55 13.35
CA LEU A 82 9.66 -5.86 12.05
C LEU A 82 10.83 -4.93 11.73
N ALA A 83 10.70 -3.65 12.08
CA ALA A 83 11.79 -2.69 11.93
C ALA A 83 13.00 -3.12 12.76
N THR A 84 12.86 -3.45 14.04
CA THR A 84 14.00 -3.96 14.82
C THR A 84 14.56 -5.28 14.29
N GLN A 85 13.73 -6.17 13.74
CA GLN A 85 14.23 -7.39 13.10
C GLN A 85 15.19 -7.09 11.94
N ILE A 86 14.99 -6.01 11.17
CA ILE A 86 15.91 -5.59 10.10
C ILE A 86 17.33 -5.39 10.65
N VAL A 87 17.45 -4.75 11.82
CA VAL A 87 18.77 -4.48 12.44
C VAL A 87 19.34 -5.71 13.12
N LEU A 88 18.52 -6.51 13.80
CA LEU A 88 18.98 -7.77 14.41
C LEU A 88 19.51 -8.75 13.36
N LEU A 89 18.85 -8.84 12.20
CA LEU A 89 19.31 -9.63 11.06
C LEU A 89 20.60 -9.08 10.45
N ALA A 90 20.88 -7.79 10.61
CA ALA A 90 22.10 -7.17 10.12
C ALA A 90 23.36 -7.75 10.77
N LYS A 91 23.30 -8.20 12.04
CA LYS A 91 24.42 -8.84 12.75
C LYS A 91 25.76 -8.12 12.55
N GLY A 92 25.75 -6.78 12.58
CA GLY A 92 26.97 -5.97 12.53
C GLY A 92 27.44 -5.65 11.12
N GLN A 93 26.68 -6.01 10.08
CA GLN A 93 27.11 -5.87 8.69
C GLN A 93 26.11 -5.04 7.90
N GLY A 94 26.59 -3.94 7.30
CA GLY A 94 25.74 -3.07 6.47
C GLY A 94 25.13 -3.78 5.26
N LYS A 95 25.84 -4.75 4.66
CA LYS A 95 25.27 -5.67 3.64
C LYS A 95 24.00 -6.36 4.13
N ARG A 96 24.05 -6.95 5.34
CA ARG A 96 22.92 -7.70 5.89
C ARG A 96 21.78 -6.77 6.30
N LEU A 97 22.08 -5.54 6.71
CA LEU A 97 21.06 -4.52 6.96
C LEU A 97 20.27 -4.20 5.68
N LEU A 98 20.96 -3.93 4.57
CA LEU A 98 20.32 -3.63 3.29
C LEU A 98 19.48 -4.82 2.81
N LEU A 99 20.01 -6.04 2.91
CA LEU A 99 19.26 -7.26 2.59
C LEU A 99 18.10 -7.51 3.56
N GLY A 100 18.22 -7.11 4.82
CA GLY A 100 17.16 -7.18 5.83
C GLY A 100 15.99 -6.26 5.48
N ILE A 101 16.27 -5.04 5.01
CA ILE A 101 15.23 -4.13 4.48
C ILE A 101 14.50 -4.80 3.33
N VAL A 102 15.23 -5.36 2.35
CA VAL A 102 14.60 -6.08 1.23
C VAL A 102 13.74 -7.24 1.74
N ALA A 103 14.30 -8.10 2.60
CA ALA A 103 13.65 -9.30 3.09
C ALA A 103 12.36 -9.03 3.90
N ILE A 104 12.30 -7.91 4.61
CA ILE A 104 11.12 -7.51 5.40
C ILE A 104 10.11 -6.71 4.56
N VAL A 105 10.57 -5.74 3.76
CA VAL A 105 9.67 -4.86 3.00
C VAL A 105 9.00 -5.59 1.84
N THR A 106 9.71 -6.49 1.16
CA THR A 106 9.16 -7.25 0.01
C THR A 106 7.88 -8.03 0.35
N PRO A 107 7.84 -8.92 1.35
CA PRO A 107 6.62 -9.66 1.68
C PRO A 107 5.50 -8.76 2.21
N ILE A 108 5.83 -7.65 2.88
CA ILE A 108 4.81 -6.69 3.34
C ILE A 108 4.15 -6.01 2.13
N CYS A 109 4.94 -5.49 1.18
CA CYS A 109 4.41 -4.83 -0.02
C CYS A 109 3.74 -5.80 -1.01
N ALA A 110 4.00 -7.10 -0.89
CA ALA A 110 3.25 -8.11 -1.65
C ALA A 110 1.81 -8.28 -1.14
N VAL A 111 1.48 -7.78 0.05
CA VAL A 111 0.15 -7.95 0.68
C VAL A 111 -0.52 -6.60 0.95
N LEU A 112 0.28 -5.60 1.30
CA LEU A 112 -0.14 -4.25 1.62
C LEU A 112 0.22 -3.30 0.49
N PRO A 113 -0.57 -2.22 0.28
CA PRO A 113 -0.18 -1.14 -0.60
C PRO A 113 1.20 -0.60 -0.24
N ASN A 114 2.04 -0.39 -1.25
CA ASN A 114 3.37 0.19 -1.12
C ASN A 114 3.37 1.52 -0.33
N ALA A 115 2.45 2.44 -0.60
CA ALA A 115 2.33 3.72 0.08
C ALA A 115 2.08 3.55 1.59
N THR A 116 1.20 2.62 1.95
CA THR A 116 0.91 2.28 3.35
C THR A 116 2.13 1.69 4.04
N THR A 117 2.84 0.76 3.38
CA THR A 117 4.06 0.15 3.92
C THR A 117 5.15 1.19 4.17
N VAL A 118 5.36 2.10 3.23
CA VAL A 118 6.32 3.20 3.37
C VAL A 118 5.91 4.12 4.50
N MET A 119 4.64 4.51 4.61
CA MET A 119 4.17 5.40 5.69
C MET A 119 4.36 4.79 7.09
N LEU A 120 4.20 3.47 7.23
CA LEU A 120 4.35 2.78 8.52
C LEU A 120 5.82 2.52 8.89
N LEU A 121 6.66 2.17 7.92
CA LEU A 121 8.07 1.84 8.18
C LEU A 121 9.01 3.06 8.11
N ALA A 122 8.72 4.07 7.28
CA ALA A 122 9.52 5.29 7.15
C ALA A 122 9.86 5.97 8.49
N PRO A 123 8.90 6.18 9.43
CA PRO A 123 9.23 6.84 10.70
C PRO A 123 10.15 6.00 11.60
N LEU A 124 10.23 4.68 11.38
CA LEU A 124 11.04 3.75 12.18
C LEU A 124 12.49 3.70 11.69
N ILE A 125 12.76 3.98 10.41
CA ILE A 125 14.10 3.90 9.82
C ILE A 125 15.09 4.94 10.39
N PRO A 126 14.75 6.25 10.54
CA PRO A 126 15.68 7.24 11.09
C PRO A 126 16.23 6.95 12.48
N PRO A 127 15.41 6.60 13.51
CA PRO A 127 15.95 6.27 14.83
C PRO A 127 16.86 5.03 14.78
N MET A 128 16.47 3.99 14.05
CA MET A 128 17.29 2.78 13.89
C MET A 128 18.63 3.07 13.19
N ALA A 129 18.62 3.89 12.14
CA ALA A 129 19.84 4.28 11.44
C ALA A 129 20.80 5.05 12.35
N LYS A 130 20.25 5.91 13.22
CA LYS A 130 21.01 6.67 14.22
C LYS A 130 21.66 5.76 15.25
N GLU A 131 20.94 4.76 15.76
CA GLU A 131 21.49 3.77 16.72
C GLU A 131 22.67 3.00 16.13
N VAL A 132 22.57 2.68 14.84
CA VAL A 132 23.56 1.88 14.10
C VAL A 132 24.66 2.74 13.46
N GLY A 133 24.65 4.06 13.68
CA GLY A 133 25.70 4.98 13.23
C GLY A 133 25.74 5.25 11.72
N ILE A 134 24.62 5.04 11.01
CA ILE A 134 24.53 5.19 9.55
C ILE A 134 23.55 6.30 9.14
N ASN A 135 23.74 6.85 7.94
CA ASN A 135 22.79 7.81 7.38
C ASN A 135 21.48 7.08 7.02
N PHE A 136 20.34 7.61 7.47
CA PHE A 136 19.01 7.05 7.20
C PHE A 136 18.52 7.28 5.77
N VAL A 137 19.01 8.32 5.08
CA VAL A 137 18.52 8.71 3.75
C VAL A 137 18.64 7.57 2.73
N PRO A 138 19.79 6.88 2.58
CA PRO A 138 19.89 5.78 1.63
C PRO A 138 19.02 4.57 2.02
N LEU A 139 18.75 4.36 3.30
CA LEU A 139 17.85 3.28 3.76
C LEU A 139 16.40 3.57 3.35
N LEU A 140 15.95 4.82 3.48
CA LEU A 140 14.64 5.25 3.01
C LEU A 140 14.52 5.12 1.49
N ILE A 141 15.54 5.53 0.73
CA ILE A 141 15.56 5.37 -0.72
C ILE A 141 15.47 3.89 -1.10
N LEU A 142 16.25 3.03 -0.44
CA LEU A 142 16.17 1.59 -0.65
C LEU A 142 14.77 1.06 -0.35
N MET A 143 14.19 1.44 0.79
CA MET A 143 12.83 1.02 1.16
C MET A 143 11.81 1.41 0.09
N VAL A 144 11.90 2.61 -0.49
CA VAL A 144 11.02 3.05 -1.58
C VAL A 144 11.23 2.24 -2.85
N PHE A 145 12.49 1.95 -3.24
CA PHE A 145 12.77 1.11 -4.41
C PHE A 145 12.24 -0.32 -4.24
N VAL A 146 12.42 -0.90 -3.04
CA VAL A 146 11.89 -2.22 -2.73
C VAL A 146 10.36 -2.20 -2.72
N ALA A 147 9.74 -1.21 -2.07
CA ALA A 147 8.29 -1.12 -1.95
C ALA A 147 7.60 -1.01 -3.33
N ASN A 148 8.14 -0.18 -4.23
CA ASN A 148 7.64 -0.07 -5.60
C ASN A 148 7.84 -1.37 -6.40
N SER A 149 9.00 -2.00 -6.30
CA SER A 149 9.29 -3.25 -7.03
C SER A 149 8.45 -4.42 -6.51
N ALA A 150 8.29 -4.52 -5.19
CA ALA A 150 7.54 -5.57 -4.53
C ALA A 150 6.02 -5.39 -4.66
N GLY A 151 5.52 -4.17 -4.83
CA GLY A 151 4.11 -3.91 -5.15
C GLY A 151 3.64 -4.56 -6.46
N LEU A 152 4.56 -4.94 -7.34
CA LEU A 152 4.30 -5.69 -8.57
C LEU A 152 4.26 -7.22 -8.38
N LEU A 153 4.50 -7.72 -7.16
CA LEU A 153 4.45 -9.16 -6.90
C LEU A 153 3.03 -9.71 -6.88
N THR A 154 2.07 -8.88 -6.49
CA THR A 154 0.65 -9.26 -6.43
C THR A 154 -0.21 -8.13 -6.96
N LEU A 155 -1.43 -8.49 -7.39
CA LEU A 155 -2.39 -7.53 -7.92
C LEU A 155 -2.81 -6.46 -6.89
N VAL A 156 -2.65 -6.73 -5.59
CA VAL A 156 -3.10 -5.87 -4.48
C VAL A 156 -1.98 -5.00 -3.90
N GLY A 157 -0.71 -5.29 -4.23
CA GLY A 157 0.45 -4.59 -3.68
C GLY A 157 0.56 -3.11 -4.11
N ASP A 158 -0.08 -2.74 -5.21
CA ASP A 158 -0.13 -1.35 -5.70
C ASP A 158 -1.52 -0.99 -6.26
N PRO A 159 -2.07 0.17 -5.89
CA PRO A 159 -3.36 0.62 -6.40
C PRO A 159 -3.49 0.74 -7.92
N ALA A 160 -2.46 1.25 -8.60
CA ALA A 160 -2.48 1.39 -10.05
C ALA A 160 -2.47 0.02 -10.74
N THR A 161 -1.71 -0.93 -10.19
CA THR A 161 -1.72 -2.33 -10.64
C THR A 161 -3.12 -2.94 -10.55
N PHE A 162 -3.81 -2.74 -9.42
CA PHE A 162 -5.17 -3.25 -9.25
C PHE A 162 -6.15 -2.61 -10.24
N ILE A 163 -6.12 -1.28 -10.41
CA ILE A 163 -7.00 -0.56 -11.34
C ILE A 163 -6.85 -1.06 -12.77
N VAL A 164 -5.60 -1.24 -13.22
CA VAL A 164 -5.32 -1.75 -14.57
C VAL A 164 -5.80 -3.20 -14.69
N GLY A 165 -5.54 -4.04 -13.69
CA GLY A 165 -5.98 -5.43 -13.68
C GLY A 165 -7.51 -5.58 -13.72
N ASP A 166 -8.23 -4.79 -12.93
CA ASP A 166 -9.70 -4.73 -12.92
C ASP A 166 -10.23 -4.29 -14.29
N ALA A 167 -9.61 -3.28 -14.92
CA ALA A 167 -10.00 -2.80 -16.25
C ALA A 167 -9.83 -3.86 -17.36
N VAL A 168 -8.83 -4.74 -17.25
CA VAL A 168 -8.62 -5.86 -18.19
C VAL A 168 -9.25 -7.17 -17.74
N ASN A 169 -9.96 -7.18 -16.60
CA ASN A 169 -10.58 -8.36 -15.98
C ASN A 169 -9.60 -9.52 -15.74
N ILE A 170 -8.35 -9.23 -15.34
CA ILE A 170 -7.39 -10.26 -14.97
C ILE A 170 -7.73 -10.78 -13.57
N SER A 171 -7.79 -12.10 -13.41
CA SER A 171 -7.95 -12.70 -12.07
C SER A 171 -6.69 -12.50 -11.23
N PHE A 172 -6.83 -12.56 -9.91
CA PHE A 172 -5.66 -12.54 -9.02
C PHE A 172 -4.69 -13.69 -9.33
N THR A 173 -5.20 -14.87 -9.68
CA THR A 173 -4.39 -16.04 -10.04
C THR A 173 -3.66 -15.87 -11.35
N ASP A 174 -4.30 -15.31 -12.37
CA ASP A 174 -3.67 -15.10 -13.67
C ASP A 174 -2.57 -14.05 -13.56
N TYR A 175 -2.81 -12.98 -12.77
CA TYR A 175 -1.77 -12.01 -12.44
C TYR A 175 -0.55 -12.67 -11.79
N LEU A 176 -0.77 -13.59 -10.84
CA LEU A 176 0.32 -14.29 -10.17
C LEU A 176 1.14 -15.16 -11.14
N TRP A 177 0.50 -15.81 -12.11
CA TRP A 177 1.20 -16.68 -13.06
C TRP A 177 1.87 -15.92 -14.20
N GLU A 178 1.24 -14.86 -14.71
CA GLU A 178 1.70 -14.16 -15.91
C GLU A 178 2.59 -12.94 -15.60
N LEU A 179 2.29 -12.20 -14.53
CA LEU A 179 2.87 -10.87 -14.29
C LEU A 179 3.78 -10.81 -13.05
N SER A 180 3.53 -11.63 -12.02
CA SER A 180 4.32 -11.62 -10.77
C SER A 180 5.81 -11.85 -11.00
N LEU A 181 6.18 -12.61 -12.04
CA LEU A 181 7.58 -12.81 -12.42
C LEU A 181 8.30 -11.47 -12.71
N GLY A 182 7.59 -10.49 -13.27
CA GLY A 182 8.11 -9.13 -13.47
C GLY A 182 8.48 -8.46 -12.15
N GLY A 183 7.64 -8.58 -11.12
CA GLY A 183 7.93 -8.10 -9.77
C GLY A 183 9.12 -8.82 -9.14
N VAL A 184 9.23 -10.14 -9.31
CA VAL A 184 10.39 -10.91 -8.83
C VAL A 184 11.68 -10.43 -9.50
N ILE A 185 11.66 -10.22 -10.81
CA ILE A 185 12.81 -9.69 -11.56
C ILE A 185 13.16 -8.27 -11.07
N ALA A 186 12.17 -7.41 -10.86
CA ALA A 186 12.39 -6.05 -10.36
C ALA A 186 13.08 -6.06 -8.98
N VAL A 187 12.58 -6.87 -8.03
CA VAL A 187 13.21 -7.03 -6.72
C VAL A 187 14.62 -7.64 -6.85
N ALA A 188 14.81 -8.61 -7.73
CA ALA A 188 16.13 -9.19 -7.98
C ALA A 188 17.13 -8.17 -8.54
N ILE A 189 16.69 -7.26 -9.41
CA ILE A 189 17.52 -6.15 -9.92
C ILE A 189 17.88 -5.19 -8.78
N VAL A 190 16.94 -4.85 -7.89
CA VAL A 190 17.24 -4.04 -6.69
C VAL A 190 18.32 -4.73 -5.85
N ILE A 191 18.18 -6.02 -5.57
CA ILE A 191 19.18 -6.81 -4.82
C ILE A 191 20.55 -6.79 -5.52
N ALA A 192 20.58 -7.03 -6.84
CA ALA A 192 21.81 -7.08 -7.62
C ALA A 192 22.54 -5.73 -7.66
N THR A 193 21.80 -4.62 -7.63
CA THR A 193 22.36 -3.26 -7.67
C THR A 193 22.75 -2.72 -6.30
N LEU A 194 22.36 -3.37 -5.18
CA LEU A 194 22.71 -2.96 -3.82
C LEU A 194 24.21 -2.68 -3.60
N PRO A 195 25.15 -3.56 -4.01
CA PRO A 195 26.58 -3.35 -3.75
C PRO A 195 27.14 -2.13 -4.48
N PHE A 196 26.50 -1.73 -5.59
CA PHE A 196 26.90 -0.59 -6.40
C PHE A 196 26.27 0.71 -5.90
N LEU A 197 24.93 0.75 -5.76
CA LEU A 197 24.18 1.94 -5.35
C LEU A 197 24.46 2.33 -3.89
N PHE A 198 24.60 1.35 -3.00
CA PHE A 198 24.78 1.56 -1.57
C PHE A 198 26.18 1.13 -1.10
N ARG A 199 27.20 1.25 -1.96
CA ARG A 199 28.57 0.77 -1.72
C ARG A 199 29.17 1.20 -0.38
N LYS A 200 28.85 2.42 0.08
CA LYS A 200 29.31 2.94 1.38
C LYS A 200 28.75 2.10 2.52
N ILE A 201 27.43 1.92 2.58
CA ILE A 201 26.76 1.14 3.63
C ILE A 201 27.11 -0.35 3.49
N TRP A 202 27.16 -0.87 2.28
CA TRP A 202 27.45 -2.28 2.00
C TRP A 202 28.76 -2.77 2.64
N ASN A 203 29.80 -1.93 2.62
CA ASN A 203 31.12 -2.25 3.18
C ASN A 203 31.34 -1.74 4.61
N THR A 204 30.31 -1.14 5.23
CA THR A 204 30.40 -0.64 6.61
C THR A 204 30.13 -1.76 7.61
N GLN A 205 31.00 -1.87 8.62
CA GLN A 205 30.68 -2.63 9.82
C GLN A 205 29.84 -1.75 10.74
N LEU A 206 28.79 -2.34 11.29
CA LEU A 206 27.82 -1.67 12.13
C LEU A 206 28.23 -1.90 13.58
N ASP A 207 28.48 -0.81 14.29
CA ASP A 207 28.78 -0.83 15.72
C ASP A 207 27.47 -0.83 16.54
N ASN A 208 27.55 -1.19 17.84
CA ASN A 208 26.45 -1.06 18.82
C ASN A 208 25.14 -1.83 18.54
N LEU A 209 25.21 -3.12 18.19
CA LEU A 209 24.01 -3.98 18.15
C LEU A 209 23.47 -4.37 19.54
N GLU A 210 24.29 -4.24 20.59
CA GLU A 210 23.97 -4.71 21.94
C GLU A 210 23.03 -3.79 22.72
N GLU A 211 22.92 -2.51 22.31
CA GLU A 211 22.05 -1.51 22.95
C GLU A 211 20.70 -1.31 22.24
N LEU A 212 20.37 -2.15 21.26
CA LEU A 212 19.13 -2.00 20.52
C LEU A 212 17.92 -2.19 21.43
N PRO A 213 16.97 -1.24 21.47
CA PRO A 213 15.73 -1.44 22.19
C PRO A 213 15.02 -2.65 21.58
N HIS A 214 14.71 -3.64 22.40
CA HIS A 214 13.87 -4.76 21.97
C HIS A 214 12.41 -4.30 21.95
N PRO A 215 11.79 -4.09 20.77
CA PRO A 215 10.38 -3.77 20.72
C PRO A 215 9.61 -4.95 21.28
N GLN A 216 8.86 -4.70 22.33
CA GLN A 216 7.95 -5.69 22.88
C GLN A 216 6.68 -5.69 22.03
N ILE A 217 6.31 -6.85 21.51
CA ILE A 217 4.99 -7.04 20.90
C ILE A 217 3.97 -6.92 22.04
N ASN A 218 3.17 -5.85 22.02
CA ASN A 218 2.19 -5.59 23.08
C ASN A 218 1.11 -6.69 23.15
N HIS A 219 0.73 -7.25 22.00
CA HIS A 219 -0.39 -8.20 21.88
C HIS A 219 -0.06 -9.40 20.97
N PRO A 220 0.78 -10.35 21.41
CA PRO A 220 1.24 -11.47 20.57
C PRO A 220 0.10 -12.41 20.14
N ARG A 221 -0.94 -12.57 20.97
CA ARG A 221 -2.12 -13.37 20.62
C ARG A 221 -2.93 -12.70 19.50
N ALA A 222 -3.19 -11.40 19.61
CA ALA A 222 -3.92 -10.65 18.60
C ALA A 222 -3.15 -10.60 17.27
N LEU A 223 -1.82 -10.48 17.33
CA LEU A 223 -0.95 -10.57 16.16
C LEU A 223 -1.06 -11.95 15.48
N SER A 224 -1.05 -13.04 16.25
CA SER A 224 -1.19 -14.39 15.71
C SER A 224 -2.57 -14.61 15.07
N PHE A 225 -3.66 -14.20 15.73
CA PHE A 225 -5.00 -14.22 15.12
C PHE A 225 -5.08 -13.31 13.90
N GLY A 226 -4.38 -12.17 13.91
CA GLY A 226 -4.29 -11.28 12.78
C GLY A 226 -3.58 -11.88 11.57
N ALA A 227 -2.46 -12.56 11.80
CA ALA A 227 -1.75 -13.31 10.76
C ALA A 227 -2.65 -14.41 10.17
N VAL A 228 -3.49 -15.05 10.98
CA VAL A 228 -4.50 -16.01 10.50
C VAL A 228 -5.55 -15.31 9.62
N ILE A 229 -6.06 -14.13 10.02
CA ILE A 229 -6.99 -13.35 9.19
C ILE A 229 -6.34 -12.99 7.85
N VAL A 230 -5.12 -12.43 7.85
CA VAL A 230 -4.39 -12.08 6.63
C VAL A 230 -4.17 -13.30 5.75
N PHE A 231 -3.79 -14.44 6.33
CA PHE A 231 -3.62 -15.69 5.59
C PHE A 231 -4.92 -16.13 4.91
N PHE A 232 -6.05 -16.08 5.61
CA PHE A 232 -7.35 -16.41 5.00
C PHE A 232 -7.76 -15.41 3.92
N VAL A 233 -7.52 -14.10 4.10
CA VAL A 233 -7.78 -13.10 3.06
C VAL A 233 -6.98 -13.40 1.81
N LEU A 234 -5.68 -13.67 1.94
CA LEU A 234 -4.81 -14.04 0.81
C LEU A 234 -5.24 -15.36 0.16
N LEU A 235 -5.65 -16.35 0.97
CA LEU A 235 -6.20 -17.61 0.45
C LEU A 235 -7.47 -17.36 -0.38
N PHE A 236 -8.37 -16.48 0.10
CA PHE A 236 -9.55 -16.08 -0.65
C PHE A 236 -9.22 -15.27 -1.90
N PHE A 237 -8.13 -14.52 -1.94
CA PHE A 237 -7.72 -13.87 -3.20
C PHE A 237 -7.33 -14.90 -4.26
N VAL A 238 -6.65 -15.99 -3.87
CA VAL A 238 -6.21 -17.03 -4.81
C VAL A 238 -7.35 -17.98 -5.18
N VAL A 239 -8.14 -18.43 -4.22
CA VAL A 239 -9.12 -19.51 -4.41
C VAL A 239 -10.54 -18.97 -4.59
N GLY A 240 -10.82 -17.74 -4.15
CA GLY A 240 -12.17 -17.17 -4.06
C GLY A 240 -12.93 -17.14 -5.38
N GLU A 241 -12.25 -16.85 -6.48
CA GLU A 241 -12.85 -16.84 -7.82
C GLU A 241 -13.16 -18.24 -8.36
N THR A 242 -12.48 -19.27 -7.86
CA THR A 242 -12.69 -20.69 -8.25
C THR A 242 -13.79 -21.38 -7.46
N LEU A 243 -14.35 -20.73 -6.44
CA LEU A 243 -15.43 -21.29 -5.61
C LEU A 243 -16.76 -21.37 -6.38
N PRO A 244 -17.67 -22.30 -6.01
CA PRO A 244 -18.99 -22.39 -6.62
C PRO A 244 -19.81 -21.11 -6.52
N VAL A 245 -19.58 -20.35 -5.44
CA VAL A 245 -20.05 -18.96 -5.28
C VAL A 245 -18.79 -18.09 -5.33
N PRO A 246 -18.54 -17.36 -6.43
CA PRO A 246 -17.31 -16.61 -6.60
C PRO A 246 -17.24 -15.48 -5.58
N VAL A 247 -16.11 -15.40 -4.88
CA VAL A 247 -15.80 -14.34 -3.92
C VAL A 247 -14.76 -13.44 -4.54
N SER A 248 -15.12 -12.17 -4.79
CA SER A 248 -14.16 -11.21 -5.34
C SER A 248 -13.09 -10.84 -4.31
N PRO A 249 -11.87 -10.44 -4.74
CA PRO A 249 -10.83 -9.95 -3.84
C PRO A 249 -11.32 -8.81 -2.93
N ALA A 250 -12.17 -7.92 -3.45
CA ALA A 250 -12.77 -6.84 -2.67
C ALA A 250 -13.63 -7.37 -1.51
N ALA A 251 -14.49 -8.37 -1.75
CA ALA A 251 -15.33 -8.96 -0.71
C ALA A 251 -14.49 -9.67 0.36
N ALA A 252 -13.43 -10.39 -0.06
CA ALA A 252 -12.50 -11.03 0.87
C ALA A 252 -11.76 -10.02 1.75
N ALA A 253 -11.30 -8.89 1.19
CA ALA A 253 -10.67 -7.82 1.96
C ALA A 253 -11.62 -7.14 2.94
N LEU A 254 -12.87 -6.89 2.53
CA LEU A 254 -13.91 -6.33 3.41
C LEU A 254 -14.26 -7.28 4.57
N LEU A 255 -14.33 -8.59 4.30
CA LEU A 255 -14.50 -9.60 5.35
C LEU A 255 -13.30 -9.59 6.31
N GLY A 256 -12.08 -9.54 5.79
CA GLY A 256 -10.86 -9.41 6.58
C GLY A 256 -10.87 -8.18 7.48
N ALA A 257 -11.26 -7.02 6.92
CA ALA A 257 -11.41 -5.77 7.66
C ALA A 257 -12.44 -5.89 8.79
N ALA A 258 -13.61 -6.46 8.52
CA ALA A 258 -14.64 -6.67 9.52
C ALA A 258 -14.15 -7.59 10.66
N LEU A 259 -13.48 -8.69 10.33
CA LEU A 259 -12.89 -9.60 11.31
C LEU A 259 -11.78 -8.95 12.13
N ALA A 260 -10.95 -8.10 11.50
CA ALA A 260 -9.89 -7.38 12.19
C ALA A 260 -10.43 -6.31 13.14
N LEU A 261 -11.49 -5.58 12.74
CA LEU A 261 -12.20 -4.65 13.61
C LEU A 261 -12.84 -5.37 14.79
N LEU A 262 -13.48 -6.52 14.56
CA LEU A 262 -14.06 -7.36 15.60
C LEU A 262 -12.97 -7.83 16.58
N LEU A 263 -11.85 -8.33 16.07
CA LEU A 263 -10.72 -8.77 16.88
C LEU A 263 -10.15 -7.63 17.73
N SER A 264 -9.96 -6.45 17.14
CA SER A 264 -9.44 -5.27 17.84
C SER A 264 -10.39 -4.81 18.94
N HIS A 265 -11.69 -4.78 18.65
CA HIS A 265 -12.73 -4.43 19.63
C HIS A 265 -12.77 -5.43 20.80
N HIS A 266 -12.83 -6.73 20.52
CA HIS A 266 -12.87 -7.77 21.55
C HIS A 266 -11.60 -7.81 22.40
N SER A 267 -10.44 -7.59 21.77
CA SER A 267 -9.15 -7.59 22.45
C SER A 267 -8.85 -6.28 23.17
N LYS A 268 -9.73 -5.26 23.05
CA LYS A 268 -9.57 -3.89 23.58
C LYS A 268 -8.22 -3.27 23.23
N ILE A 269 -7.70 -3.60 22.05
CA ILE A 269 -6.41 -3.10 21.55
C ILE A 269 -6.57 -1.64 21.16
N ASP A 270 -7.63 -1.35 20.41
CA ASP A 270 -8.00 0.00 20.01
C ASP A 270 -9.52 0.09 19.79
N SER A 271 -10.04 1.31 19.71
CA SER A 271 -11.43 1.56 19.37
C SER A 271 -11.63 1.52 17.85
N VAL A 272 -12.79 1.02 17.42
CA VAL A 272 -13.18 1.01 15.99
C VAL A 272 -13.11 2.41 15.39
N ASN A 273 -13.51 3.44 16.16
CA ASN A 273 -13.47 4.82 15.70
C ASN A 273 -12.04 5.33 15.45
N ASN A 274 -11.06 4.94 16.27
CA ASN A 274 -9.66 5.33 16.05
C ASN A 274 -9.12 4.68 14.78
N ILE A 275 -9.34 3.36 14.62
CA ILE A 275 -8.91 2.64 13.42
C ILE A 275 -9.50 3.27 12.16
N LEU A 276 -10.81 3.55 12.15
CA LEU A 276 -11.48 4.18 11.02
C LEU A 276 -11.02 5.62 10.79
N ARG A 277 -10.61 6.35 11.83
CA ARG A 277 -10.05 7.70 11.69
C ARG A 277 -8.69 7.68 11.00
N ASP A 278 -7.90 6.64 11.25
CA ASP A 278 -6.52 6.55 10.75
C ASP A 278 -6.43 5.93 9.34
N VAL A 279 -7.55 5.45 8.78
CA VAL A 279 -7.69 5.07 7.37
C VAL A 279 -7.33 6.25 6.46
N ASP A 280 -6.69 5.98 5.33
CA ASP A 280 -6.33 6.99 4.33
C ASP A 280 -7.54 7.42 3.48
N TRP A 281 -8.41 8.23 4.07
CA TRP A 281 -9.58 8.80 3.40
C TRP A 281 -9.21 9.67 2.20
N SER A 282 -8.05 10.33 2.26
CA SER A 282 -7.54 11.18 1.19
C SER A 282 -7.33 10.39 -0.10
N THR A 283 -6.72 9.20 0.01
CA THR A 283 -6.50 8.31 -1.12
C THR A 283 -7.82 7.73 -1.67
N LEU A 284 -8.77 7.37 -0.81
CA LEU A 284 -10.09 6.89 -1.27
C LEU A 284 -10.88 7.97 -2.02
N ILE A 285 -10.93 9.20 -1.49
CA ILE A 285 -11.59 10.34 -2.15
C ILE A 285 -10.90 10.70 -3.46
N PHE A 286 -9.58 10.62 -3.49
CA PHE A 286 -8.80 10.81 -4.72
C PHE A 286 -9.20 9.80 -5.79
N PHE A 287 -9.21 8.50 -5.48
CA PHE A 287 -9.59 7.48 -6.47
C PHE A 287 -11.04 7.63 -6.92
N MET A 288 -11.98 7.89 -6.00
CA MET A 288 -13.37 8.20 -6.36
C MET A 288 -13.45 9.35 -7.36
N SER A 289 -12.69 10.42 -7.14
CA SER A 289 -12.67 11.60 -8.02
C SER A 289 -11.98 11.32 -9.36
N ILE A 290 -10.91 10.53 -9.37
CA ILE A 290 -10.21 10.13 -10.59
C ILE A 290 -11.09 9.24 -11.48
N PHE A 291 -11.87 8.31 -10.91
CA PHE A 291 -12.81 7.51 -11.69
C PHE A 291 -13.89 8.36 -12.37
N VAL A 292 -14.36 9.42 -11.71
CA VAL A 292 -15.25 10.42 -12.32
C VAL A 292 -14.54 11.16 -13.45
N LEU A 293 -13.32 11.65 -13.22
CA LEU A 293 -12.53 12.39 -14.21
C LEU A 293 -12.18 11.56 -15.46
N ILE A 294 -11.95 10.25 -15.32
CA ILE A 294 -11.65 9.35 -16.44
C ILE A 294 -12.92 8.99 -17.21
N GLY A 295 -14.07 8.92 -16.52
CA GLY A 295 -15.36 8.61 -17.15
C GLY A 295 -15.98 9.78 -17.94
N GLY A 296 -15.59 11.02 -17.65
CA GLY A 296 -16.09 12.25 -18.31
C GLY A 296 -15.24 12.76 -19.45
#